data_AF-A0A5N4A0A3-F1
#
_entry.id   AF-A0A5N4A0A3-F1
#
_cell.length_a   1.000
_cell.length_b   1.000
_cell.length_c   1.000
_cell.angle_alpha   90.00
_cell.angle_beta   90.00
_cell.angle_gamma   90.00
#
_symmetry.space_group_name_H-M   'P 1'
#
loop_
_entity.id
_entity.type
_entity.pdbx_description
1 polymer ?
#
loop_
_entity_poly.entity_id
_entity_poly.type
_entity_poly.pdbx_seq_one_letter_code
_entity_poly.pdbx_strand_id
1 'polypeptide(L)'
;MAMRHVLFLALLVCLATAKKMPPQFLNTWNSVMAPNREHCSKGLDIDTEKAKNMFPNAQFIDERTYHCYASCMYVALKMLSPEGDPSPKDILANLPFLTEAQVQKCISETDGEKDICTKAYTITNCFIADIAID
;
A
#
# COMPACT_ATOMS: atom_id res chain seq x y z
N MET A 1 -13.72 -46.20 -3.91
CA MET A 1 -12.31 -45.76 -3.73
C MET A 1 -12.05 -44.31 -4.17
N ALA A 2 -12.98 -43.63 -4.88
CA ALA A 2 -12.81 -42.25 -5.34
C ALA A 2 -12.91 -41.16 -4.24
N MET A 3 -13.75 -41.36 -3.21
CA MET A 3 -14.01 -40.36 -2.17
C MET A 3 -12.79 -40.05 -1.28
N ARG A 4 -11.89 -41.02 -1.10
CA ARG A 4 -10.65 -40.86 -0.32
C ARG A 4 -9.65 -39.94 -1.06
N HIS A 5 -9.58 -40.01 -2.38
CA HIS A 5 -8.68 -39.16 -3.17
C HIS A 5 -9.18 -37.72 -3.30
N VAL A 6 -10.51 -37.50 -3.30
CA VAL A 6 -11.11 -36.15 -3.26
C VAL A 6 -10.81 -35.44 -1.93
N LEU A 7 -10.83 -36.17 -0.81
CA LEU A 7 -10.47 -35.65 0.51
C LEU A 7 -9.00 -35.25 0.64
N PHE A 8 -8.08 -36.01 0.02
CA PHE A 8 -6.65 -35.67 -0.01
C PHE A 8 -6.35 -34.47 -0.92
N LEU A 9 -7.08 -34.30 -2.03
CA LEU A 9 -6.96 -33.10 -2.88
C LEU A 9 -7.52 -31.84 -2.21
N ALA A 10 -8.60 -31.95 -1.44
CA ALA A 10 -9.18 -30.81 -0.70
C ALA A 10 -8.26 -30.32 0.44
N LEU A 11 -7.49 -31.21 1.07
CA LEU A 11 -6.54 -30.83 2.14
C LEU A 11 -5.31 -30.06 1.63
N LEU A 12 -4.89 -30.29 0.37
CA LEU A 12 -3.72 -29.64 -0.22
C LEU A 12 -3.98 -28.18 -0.65
N VAL A 13 -5.25 -27.77 -0.77
CA VAL A 13 -5.64 -26.40 -1.19
C VAL A 13 -5.60 -25.39 -0.03
N CYS A 14 -5.45 -25.84 1.23
CA CYS A 14 -5.53 -24.97 2.40
C CYS A 14 -4.21 -24.36 2.91
N LEU A 15 -3.09 -24.54 2.19
CA LEU A 15 -1.81 -23.90 2.55
C LEU A 15 -1.60 -22.52 1.91
N ALA A 16 -2.66 -21.78 1.63
CA ALA A 16 -2.54 -20.37 1.30
C ALA A 16 -2.17 -19.60 2.59
N THR A 17 -0.88 -19.35 2.81
CA THR A 17 -0.41 -18.44 3.85
C THR A 17 -0.81 -17.02 3.47
N ALA A 18 -1.57 -16.36 4.34
CA ALA A 18 -1.92 -14.97 4.15
C ALA A 18 -0.68 -14.10 4.36
N LYS A 19 -0.25 -13.40 3.31
CA LYS A 19 0.87 -12.47 3.40
C LYS A 19 0.62 -11.38 4.44
N LYS A 20 1.69 -10.93 5.10
CA LYS A 20 1.66 -9.89 6.12
C LYS A 20 2.72 -8.83 5.84
N MET A 21 2.46 -7.63 6.31
CA MET A 21 3.46 -6.58 6.26
C MET A 21 4.44 -6.72 7.44
N PRO A 22 5.76 -6.56 7.22
CA PRO A 22 6.74 -6.60 8.29
C PRO A 22 6.44 -5.57 9.38
N PRO A 23 6.67 -5.87 10.68
CA PRO A 23 6.41 -4.91 11.76
C PRO A 23 7.17 -3.58 11.60
N GLN A 24 8.38 -3.63 11.06
CA GLN A 24 9.17 -2.43 10.77
C GLN A 24 8.46 -1.51 9.77
N PHE A 25 7.86 -2.07 8.70
CA PHE A 25 7.06 -1.31 7.75
C PHE A 25 5.90 -0.61 8.45
N LEU A 26 5.13 -1.36 9.25
CA LEU A 26 3.95 -0.84 9.95
C LEU A 26 4.31 0.31 10.90
N ASN A 27 5.42 0.18 11.63
CA ASN A 27 5.91 1.19 12.56
C ASN A 27 6.38 2.45 11.83
N THR A 28 7.20 2.30 10.78
CA THR A 28 7.70 3.43 9.99
C THR A 28 6.55 4.15 9.29
N TRP A 29 5.66 3.43 8.61
CA TRP A 29 4.47 4.00 7.98
C TRP A 29 3.65 4.79 8.98
N ASN A 30 3.35 4.19 10.14
CA ASN A 30 2.53 4.85 11.13
C ASN A 30 3.19 6.08 11.75
N SER A 31 4.51 6.11 11.86
CA SER A 31 5.23 7.27 12.37
C SER A 31 5.32 8.39 11.33
N VAL A 32 5.63 8.05 10.09
CA VAL A 32 5.81 9.02 8.98
C VAL A 32 4.48 9.67 8.61
N MET A 33 3.38 8.91 8.60
CA MET A 33 2.06 9.42 8.24
C MET A 33 1.33 10.13 9.38
N ALA A 34 1.73 9.89 10.64
CA ALA A 34 1.05 10.44 11.82
C ALA A 34 0.78 11.96 11.76
N PRO A 35 1.76 12.82 11.40
CA PRO A 35 1.56 14.27 11.41
C PRO A 35 0.50 14.76 10.44
N ASN A 36 0.21 14.00 9.38
CA ASN A 36 -0.69 14.39 8.31
C ASN A 36 -2.05 13.68 8.38
N ARG A 37 -2.28 12.74 9.32
CA ARG A 37 -3.51 11.93 9.38
C ARG A 37 -4.77 12.77 9.45
N GLU A 38 -4.83 13.69 10.40
CA GLU A 38 -5.99 14.56 10.58
C GLU A 38 -6.22 15.42 9.34
N HIS A 39 -5.16 16.07 8.85
CA HIS A 39 -5.21 16.90 7.66
C HIS A 39 -5.75 16.15 6.44
N CYS A 40 -5.19 14.97 6.15
CA CYS A 40 -5.56 14.19 4.98
C CYS A 40 -6.88 13.44 5.11
N SER A 41 -7.37 13.20 6.33
CA SER A 41 -8.71 12.67 6.55
C SER A 41 -9.81 13.73 6.44
N LYS A 42 -9.45 15.01 6.55
CA LYS A 42 -10.43 16.08 6.66
C LYS A 42 -11.23 16.22 5.37
N GLY A 43 -12.55 16.06 5.49
CA GLY A 43 -13.47 16.14 4.35
C GLY A 43 -13.49 14.88 3.48
N LEU A 44 -12.72 13.84 3.83
CA LEU A 44 -12.91 12.49 3.30
C LEU A 44 -13.82 11.72 4.26
N ASP A 45 -14.84 11.08 3.74
CA ASP A 45 -15.70 10.16 4.51
C ASP A 45 -14.96 8.83 4.73
N ILE A 46 -13.91 8.86 5.56
CA ILE A 46 -13.08 7.70 5.88
C ILE A 46 -13.05 7.43 7.38
N ASP A 47 -13.00 6.15 7.73
CA ASP A 47 -12.61 5.72 9.06
C ASP A 47 -11.08 5.82 9.18
N THR A 48 -10.61 6.75 10.02
CA THR A 48 -9.19 7.04 10.25
C THR A 48 -8.48 5.92 11.01
N GLU A 49 -9.19 5.15 11.85
CA GLU A 49 -8.63 3.98 12.49
C GLU A 49 -8.53 2.81 11.50
N LYS A 50 -9.51 2.64 10.61
CA LYS A 50 -9.39 1.71 9.46
C LYS A 50 -8.21 2.11 8.58
N ALA A 51 -8.01 3.40 8.31
CA ALA A 51 -6.88 3.88 7.51
C ALA A 51 -5.52 3.61 8.19
N LYS A 52 -5.42 3.85 9.50
CA LYS A 52 -4.21 3.57 10.29
C LYS A 52 -3.85 2.09 10.32
N ASN A 53 -4.85 1.21 10.24
CA ASN A 53 -4.69 -0.24 10.33
C ASN A 53 -4.90 -0.96 8.99
N MET A 54 -4.72 -0.29 7.84
CA MET A 54 -5.01 -0.90 6.54
C MET A 54 -3.96 -1.93 6.09
N PHE A 55 -2.68 -1.72 6.43
CA PHE A 55 -1.57 -2.53 5.92
C PHE A 55 -1.27 -3.90 6.58
N PRO A 56 -1.68 -4.25 7.82
CA PRO A 56 -1.25 -5.49 8.48
C PRO A 56 -1.44 -6.77 7.65
N ASN A 57 -2.52 -6.85 6.87
CA ASN A 57 -2.87 -8.01 6.05
C ASN A 57 -2.37 -7.91 4.60
N ALA A 58 -1.40 -7.01 4.32
CA ALA A 58 -0.85 -6.79 2.99
C ALA A 58 -1.94 -6.57 1.91
N GLN A 59 -2.99 -5.83 2.27
CA GLN A 59 -4.07 -5.45 1.38
C GLN A 59 -4.36 -3.97 1.58
N PHE A 60 -4.43 -3.22 0.47
CA PHE A 60 -4.91 -1.85 0.52
C PHE A 60 -6.44 -1.82 0.33
N ILE A 61 -7.10 -0.82 0.91
CA ILE A 61 -8.55 -0.66 0.79
C ILE A 61 -8.85 -0.08 -0.60
N ASP A 62 -9.51 -0.86 -1.45
CA ASP A 62 -9.91 -0.48 -2.81
C ASP A 62 -11.20 0.39 -2.79
N GLU A 63 -11.09 1.56 -2.19
CA GLU A 63 -12.14 2.56 -2.11
C GLU A 63 -11.54 3.92 -2.46
N ARG A 64 -12.22 4.66 -3.36
CA ARG A 64 -11.70 5.92 -3.91
C ARG A 64 -11.27 6.94 -2.85
N THR A 65 -12.00 7.02 -1.73
CA THR A 65 -11.67 7.92 -0.61
C THR A 65 -10.34 7.55 0.04
N TYR A 66 -10.04 6.26 0.19
CA TYR A 66 -8.76 5.77 0.71
C TYR A 66 -7.61 5.95 -0.30
N HIS A 67 -7.89 5.88 -1.60
CA HIS A 67 -6.91 6.20 -2.65
C HIS A 67 -6.50 7.67 -2.57
N CYS A 68 -7.49 8.56 -2.43
CA CYS A 68 -7.24 10.00 -2.30
C CYS A 68 -6.61 10.37 -0.94
N TYR A 69 -6.88 9.60 0.11
CA TYR A 69 -6.16 9.72 1.37
C TYR A 69 -4.67 9.42 1.19
N ALA A 70 -4.32 8.34 0.48
CA ALA A 70 -2.92 8.01 0.16
C ALA A 70 -2.27 9.09 -0.71
N SER A 71 -2.97 9.63 -1.72
CA SER A 71 -2.40 10.73 -2.50
C SER A 71 -2.13 11.98 -1.66
N CYS A 72 -3.05 12.35 -0.75
CA CYS A 72 -2.81 13.46 0.18
C CYS A 72 -1.56 13.23 1.03
N MET A 73 -1.39 12.03 1.57
CA MET A 73 -0.20 11.66 2.34
C MET A 73 1.09 11.82 1.53
N TYR A 74 1.07 11.33 0.30
CA TYR A 74 2.22 11.37 -0.58
C TYR A 74 2.58 12.81 -0.96
N VAL A 75 1.59 13.67 -1.21
CA VAL A 75 1.80 15.09 -1.46
C VAL A 75 2.34 15.80 -0.22
N ALA A 76 1.76 15.57 0.96
CA ALA A 76 2.21 16.18 2.21
C ALA A 76 3.67 15.83 2.55
N LEU A 77 4.13 14.65 2.13
CA LEU A 77 5.50 14.17 2.32
C LEU A 77 6.40 14.38 1.09
N LYS A 78 5.92 15.10 0.07
CA LYS A 78 6.63 15.41 -1.18
C LYS A 78 7.01 14.18 -2.03
N MET A 79 6.42 13.02 -1.72
CA MET A 79 6.57 11.79 -2.53
C MET A 79 5.82 11.88 -3.86
N LEU A 80 4.78 12.71 -3.94
CA LEU A 80 4.10 13.13 -5.17
C LEU A 80 4.04 14.66 -5.22
N SER A 81 4.16 15.24 -6.42
CA SER A 81 3.76 16.63 -6.65
C SER A 81 2.23 16.76 -6.60
N PRO A 82 1.68 17.98 -6.43
CA PRO A 82 0.24 18.22 -6.57
C PRO A 82 -0.34 17.79 -7.93
N GLU A 83 0.50 17.75 -8.96
CA GLU A 83 0.16 17.30 -10.32
C GLU A 83 0.25 15.77 -10.49
N GLY A 84 0.79 15.07 -9.48
CA GLY A 84 0.93 13.61 -9.48
C GLY A 84 2.24 13.09 -10.06
N ASP A 85 3.30 13.89 -10.05
CA ASP A 85 4.64 13.45 -10.44
C ASP A 85 5.36 12.85 -9.23
N PRO A 86 5.79 11.57 -9.29
CA PRO A 86 6.47 10.94 -8.17
C PRO A 86 7.90 11.44 -8.00
N SER A 87 8.33 11.56 -6.74
CA SER A 87 9.72 11.86 -6.37
C SER A 87 10.37 10.60 -5.79
N PRO A 88 11.15 9.83 -6.58
CA PRO A 88 11.85 8.65 -6.09
C PRO A 88 12.72 8.95 -4.87
N LYS A 89 13.37 10.12 -4.88
CA LYS A 89 14.21 10.59 -3.79
C LYS A 89 13.42 10.76 -2.48
N ASP A 90 12.27 11.43 -2.53
CA ASP A 90 11.47 11.67 -1.33
C ASP A 90 10.75 10.40 -0.87
N ILE A 91 10.40 9.49 -1.80
CA ILE A 91 9.89 8.16 -1.46
C ILE A 91 10.94 7.38 -0.65
N LEU A 92 12.18 7.28 -1.15
CA LEU A 92 13.27 6.59 -0.45
C LEU A 92 13.62 7.24 0.89
N ALA A 93 13.55 8.58 0.97
CA ALA A 93 13.82 9.31 2.20
C ALA A 93 12.77 9.04 3.29
N ASN A 94 11.49 8.93 2.92
CA ASN A 94 10.40 8.68 3.86
C ASN A 94 10.20 7.18 4.14
N LEU A 95 10.54 6.30 3.19
CA LEU A 95 10.31 4.85 3.24
C LEU A 95 11.63 4.09 3.01
N PRO A 96 12.59 4.12 3.97
CA PRO A 96 13.96 3.64 3.79
C PRO A 96 14.10 2.11 3.66
N PHE A 97 13.01 1.36 3.80
CA PHE A 97 12.96 -0.09 3.57
C PHE A 97 12.76 -0.45 2.09
N LEU A 98 12.43 0.53 1.24
CA LEU A 98 12.37 0.34 -0.20
C LEU A 98 13.76 0.52 -0.82
N THR A 99 14.04 -0.28 -1.83
CA THR A 99 15.20 -0.08 -2.71
C THR A 99 14.82 0.83 -3.88
N GLU A 100 15.83 1.46 -4.49
CA GLU A 100 15.62 2.27 -5.70
C GLU A 100 14.93 1.46 -6.81
N ALA A 101 15.32 0.19 -7.00
CA ALA A 101 14.70 -0.70 -7.98
C ALA A 101 13.21 -0.93 -7.72
N GLN A 102 12.79 -1.14 -6.46
CA GLN A 102 11.37 -1.28 -6.11
C GLN A 102 10.61 0.02 -6.35
N VAL A 103 11.19 1.17 -5.98
CA VAL A 103 10.57 2.48 -6.22
C VAL A 103 10.37 2.74 -7.71
N GLN A 104 11.40 2.53 -8.53
CA GLN A 104 11.30 2.77 -9.97
C GLN A 104 10.29 1.83 -10.64
N LYS A 105 10.32 0.54 -10.27
CA LYS A 105 9.33 -0.44 -10.75
C LYS A 105 7.90 0.05 -10.46
N CYS A 106 7.59 0.38 -9.21
CA CYS A 106 6.23 0.77 -8.84
C CYS A 106 5.78 2.12 -9.41
N ILE A 107 6.71 3.04 -9.65
CA ILE A 107 6.41 4.30 -10.36
C ILE A 107 6.03 4.00 -11.82
N SER A 108 6.80 3.14 -12.51
CA SER A 108 6.56 2.82 -13.92
C SER A 108 5.21 2.14 -14.18
N GLU A 109 4.63 1.47 -13.17
CA GLU A 109 3.27 0.92 -13.26
C GLU A 109 2.17 1.99 -13.37
N THR A 110 2.52 3.26 -13.15
CA THR A 110 1.60 4.40 -13.22
C THR A 110 1.82 5.30 -14.43
N ASP A 111 2.64 4.87 -15.39
CA ASP A 111 2.90 5.62 -16.61
C ASP A 111 1.59 5.84 -17.39
N GLY A 112 1.27 7.11 -17.63
CA GLY A 112 0.04 7.52 -18.30
C GLY A 112 -1.18 7.67 -17.39
N GLU A 113 -1.10 7.30 -16.11
CA GLU A 113 -2.15 7.58 -15.13
C GLU A 113 -2.17 9.07 -14.77
N LYS A 114 -3.34 9.70 -14.95
CA LYS A 114 -3.58 11.14 -14.72
C LYS A 114 -4.28 11.39 -13.38
N ASP A 115 -5.00 10.41 -12.89
CA ASP A 115 -5.70 10.51 -11.62
C ASP A 115 -4.73 10.26 -10.46
N ILE A 116 -4.42 11.32 -9.72
CA ILE A 116 -3.43 11.26 -8.63
C ILE A 116 -3.82 10.27 -7.53
N CYS A 117 -5.12 10.09 -7.26
CA CYS A 117 -5.58 9.11 -6.27
C CYS A 117 -5.28 7.68 -6.75
N THR A 118 -5.61 7.38 -8.00
CA THR A 118 -5.36 6.07 -8.63
C THR A 118 -3.86 5.80 -8.75
N LYS A 119 -3.06 6.83 -9.04
CA LYS A 119 -1.60 6.73 -9.03
C LYS A 119 -1.06 6.36 -7.63
N ALA A 120 -1.48 7.07 -6.59
CA ALA A 120 -1.06 6.76 -5.22
C ALA A 120 -1.49 5.35 -4.77
N TYR A 121 -2.71 4.93 -5.14
CA TYR A 121 -3.20 3.58 -4.91
C TYR A 121 -2.32 2.52 -5.59
N THR A 122 -2.04 2.70 -6.89
CA THR A 122 -1.25 1.75 -7.69
C THR A 122 0.16 1.61 -7.14
N ILE A 123 0.83 2.74 -6.85
CA ILE A 123 2.16 2.73 -6.22
C ILE A 123 2.11 1.99 -4.87
N THR A 124 1.11 2.29 -4.03
CA THR A 124 0.98 1.67 -2.71
C THR A 124 0.78 0.15 -2.82
N ASN A 125 -0.08 -0.31 -3.73
CA ASN A 125 -0.30 -1.72 -3.95
C ASN A 125 0.95 -2.43 -4.46
N CYS A 126 1.70 -1.81 -5.37
CA CYS A 126 2.96 -2.36 -5.83
C CYS A 126 3.98 -2.50 -4.68
N PHE A 127 4.10 -1.50 -3.79
CA PHE A 127 4.95 -1.61 -2.60
C PHE A 127 4.51 -2.73 -1.65
N ILE A 128 3.20 -2.87 -1.42
CA ILE A 128 2.68 -3.97 -0.62
C ILE A 128 3.09 -5.32 -1.24
N ALA A 129 2.89 -5.49 -2.55
CA ALA A 129 3.21 -6.74 -3.25
C ALA A 129 4.70 -7.11 -3.15
N ASP A 130 5.59 -6.12 -3.18
CA ASP A 130 7.05 -6.32 -3.14
C ASP A 130 7.62 -6.45 -1.71
N ILE A 131 6.91 -5.98 -0.68
CA ILE A 131 7.37 -6.01 0.72
C ILE A 131 6.74 -7.16 1.51
N ALA A 132 5.51 -7.55 1.18
CA ALA A 132 4.74 -8.48 1.99
C ALA A 132 5.41 -9.87 2.06
N ILE A 133 5.50 -10.40 3.27
CA ILE A 133 6.12 -11.68 3.61
C ILE A 133 5.06 -12.74 3.91
N ASP A 134 5.40 -14.02 3.73
CA ASP A 134 4.53 -15.16 4.04
C ASP A 134 4.43 -15.45 5.56
#